data_AF-A0A7V8DEL9-F1
#
_entry.id   AF-A0A7V8DEL9-F1
#
_cell.length_a   1.000
_cell.length_b   1.000
_cell.length_c   1.000
_cell.angle_alpha   90.00
_cell.angle_beta   90.00
_cell.angle_gamma   90.00
#
_symmetry.space_group_name_H-M   'P 1'
#
loop_
_entity.id
_entity.type
_entity.pdbx_description
1 polymer ?
#
loop_
_entity_poly.entity_id
_entity_poly.type
_entity_poly.pdbx_seq_one_letter_code
_entity_poly.pdbx_strand_id
1 'polypeptide(L)'
;MALPVPGHVAYIKARLLDPATDLDGPGGILAGGERIIDFGPGLFLPKSLPEGTEVVDCGGHCLAPGLVDIRMQLREPGYEHKETVRGACWAAVNGGITTMVCLPNTLPVIDDVAVVEFVARRARMIGLTKVYAYGAATKGLAGVELAEMGLLAKAGAVGFTDGTRAIADALVMRRALSYAATFGLTIVQHPEEPSLTEEGAMNEGEMATRLGLAGIPACAESIMLARDVRLVELTGGRYHAAHVSTAEGLDVIRRAKDKGLPVTCDTAPFYFALNELAVGDYRTFAKLSPPLRCEADRQAVVEGLRSGLIDAIVSDHAPQDQDSKRRPFAQAEFGGVGLETLLAVTLELYHNGHMSLLAALRLASARPAGLLKLDAGRLRKGGGADLVLFAPDMAWRVVADTSPGPRLAHGGGRAHGVCQHGRRKSRGAVMDVGVIHFLAAAGGYGLGTVPFGLVLTRLAGTDDIRAIGSGNIGATNVLRTGRKGLALATLLLDSGKGAAAAGLAPLVFPDHVQAVALAAGSFAVIGHTFPFWLHFKGGKGVAATLGVLLATVWPVGLLACLTWLGVAAIFRYSSLAALSTLAFAPVYALVFADRGAVVVFSGLAVLGWGRHHANIRRLMTGTEPRFGGG
;
A
#
# COMPACT_ATOMS: atom_id res chain seq x y z
N MET A 1 18.71 23.36 26.33
CA MET A 1 18.58 21.90 26.39
C MET A 1 19.08 21.35 25.07
N ALA A 2 20.29 20.82 25.05
CA ALA A 2 20.92 20.33 23.82
C ALA A 2 20.11 19.14 23.27
N LEU A 3 19.82 19.16 21.97
CA LEU A 3 19.24 18.01 21.27
C LEU A 3 20.16 16.79 21.49
N PRO A 4 19.62 15.59 21.77
CA PRO A 4 20.44 14.41 21.99
C PRO A 4 21.29 14.14 20.75
N VAL A 5 22.59 13.93 20.96
CA VAL A 5 23.55 13.49 19.93
C VAL A 5 22.97 12.26 19.23
N PRO A 6 23.03 12.14 17.88
CA PRO A 6 22.52 10.97 17.19
C PRO A 6 23.11 9.69 17.79
N GLY A 7 22.26 8.77 18.25
CA GLY A 7 22.71 7.49 18.78
C GLY A 7 23.55 6.74 17.74
N HIS A 8 24.65 6.16 18.17
CA HIS A 8 25.44 5.25 17.33
C HIS A 8 24.78 3.88 17.29
N VAL A 9 24.89 3.18 16.16
CA VAL A 9 24.47 1.77 16.01
C VAL A 9 25.64 0.96 15.48
N ALA A 10 26.00 -0.12 16.19
CA ALA A 10 27.05 -1.05 15.82
C ALA A 10 26.45 -2.38 15.38
N TYR A 11 26.57 -2.69 14.10
CA TYR A 11 26.24 -3.99 13.50
C TYR A 11 27.45 -4.91 13.63
N ILE A 12 27.39 -5.89 14.53
CA ILE A 12 28.50 -6.78 14.87
C ILE A 12 28.27 -8.19 14.32
N LYS A 13 29.35 -8.95 14.15
CA LYS A 13 29.33 -10.35 13.69
C LYS A 13 28.54 -10.53 12.37
N ALA A 14 28.74 -9.63 11.41
CA ALA A 14 28.15 -9.75 10.08
C ALA A 14 29.13 -10.41 9.10
N ARG A 15 28.60 -11.02 8.05
CA ARG A 15 29.32 -11.20 6.79
C ARG A 15 29.06 -9.96 5.93
N LEU A 16 30.03 -9.07 5.84
CA LEU A 16 29.93 -7.86 5.03
C LEU A 16 30.03 -8.23 3.55
N LEU A 17 29.06 -7.75 2.77
CA LEU A 17 29.04 -7.90 1.32
C LEU A 17 28.96 -6.50 0.69
N ASP A 18 29.93 -6.12 -0.13
CA ASP A 18 29.85 -4.89 -0.91
C ASP A 18 30.19 -5.15 -2.38
N PRO A 19 29.17 -5.28 -3.25
CA PRO A 19 29.38 -5.57 -4.67
C PRO A 19 30.14 -4.49 -5.45
N ALA A 20 30.24 -3.28 -4.89
CA ALA A 20 30.98 -2.17 -5.49
C ALA A 20 32.50 -2.29 -5.31
N THR A 21 32.96 -2.97 -4.26
CA THR A 21 34.40 -3.15 -3.93
C THR A 21 34.83 -4.62 -3.93
N ASP A 22 33.93 -5.53 -4.32
CA ASP A 22 34.11 -6.98 -4.26
C ASP A 22 34.42 -7.51 -2.85
N LEU A 23 33.97 -6.80 -1.82
CA LEU A 23 34.12 -7.21 -0.42
C LEU A 23 33.17 -8.36 -0.11
N ASP A 24 33.71 -9.46 0.38
CA ASP A 24 32.99 -10.56 1.00
C ASP A 24 33.81 -11.11 2.17
N GLY A 25 33.36 -10.88 3.41
CA GLY A 25 34.08 -11.38 4.57
C GLY A 25 33.48 -10.98 5.91
N PRO A 26 34.02 -11.52 7.03
CA PRO A 26 33.54 -11.19 8.35
C PRO A 26 33.85 -9.73 8.71
N GLY A 27 32.93 -9.06 9.38
CA GLY A 27 33.13 -7.69 9.84
C GLY A 27 31.94 -7.10 10.58
N GLY A 28 31.92 -5.78 10.63
CA GLY A 28 30.82 -5.01 11.17
C GLY A 28 30.76 -3.59 10.63
N ILE A 29 29.67 -2.89 10.93
CA ILE A 29 29.42 -1.50 10.52
C ILE A 29 29.11 -0.68 11.76
N LEU A 30 29.76 0.47 11.91
CA LEU A 30 29.38 1.52 12.86
C LEU A 30 28.66 2.63 12.10
N ALA A 31 27.39 2.85 12.43
CA ALA A 31 26.58 3.94 11.90
C ALA A 31 26.36 5.02 12.97
N GLY A 32 26.26 6.28 12.54
CA GLY A 32 25.89 7.42 13.38
C GLY A 32 24.83 8.24 12.67
N GLY A 33 23.63 8.28 13.23
CA GLY A 33 22.46 8.83 12.53
C GLY A 33 22.23 8.11 11.19
N GLU A 34 22.16 8.85 10.10
CA GLU A 34 21.88 8.33 8.75
C GLU A 34 23.14 7.92 7.96
N ARG A 35 24.33 7.92 8.60
CA ARG A 35 25.60 7.72 7.88
C ARG A 35 26.45 6.60 8.47
N ILE A 36 27.20 5.94 7.59
CA ILE A 36 28.24 4.98 7.96
C ILE A 36 29.46 5.76 8.45
N ILE A 37 29.89 5.53 9.68
CA ILE A 37 31.13 6.11 10.24
C ILE A 37 32.32 5.27 9.78
N ASP A 38 32.24 3.96 10.02
CA ASP A 38 33.30 3.02 9.68
C ASP A 38 32.71 1.62 9.44
N PHE A 39 33.41 0.78 8.68
CA PHE A 39 33.06 -0.61 8.43
C PHE A 39 34.30 -1.43 8.11
N GLY A 40 34.25 -2.73 8.39
CA GLY A 40 35.30 -3.66 8.00
C GLY A 40 35.58 -4.76 9.01
N PRO A 41 36.58 -5.61 8.74
CA PRO A 41 37.01 -6.66 9.65
C PRO A 41 37.63 -6.05 10.92
N GLY A 42 37.35 -6.67 12.07
CA GLY A 42 37.97 -6.28 13.35
C GLY A 42 37.59 -4.90 13.89
N LEU A 43 36.61 -4.21 13.30
CA LEU A 43 36.21 -2.84 13.71
C LEU A 43 35.95 -2.70 15.22
N PHE A 44 35.43 -3.75 15.84
CA PHE A 44 35.01 -3.79 17.24
C PHE A 44 35.94 -4.60 18.15
N LEU A 45 37.17 -4.90 17.73
CA LEU A 45 38.17 -5.61 18.54
C LEU A 45 39.45 -4.76 18.71
N PRO A 46 39.95 -4.48 19.93
CA PRO A 46 39.34 -4.57 21.26
C PRO A 46 38.75 -3.22 21.71
N LYS A 47 38.33 -2.37 20.76
CA LYS A 47 37.84 -1.02 21.07
C LYS A 47 36.53 -1.07 21.86
N SER A 48 36.47 -0.34 22.97
CA SER A 48 35.20 -0.01 23.60
C SER A 48 34.34 0.77 22.61
N LEU A 49 33.12 0.29 22.37
CA LEU A 49 32.13 1.02 21.60
C LEU A 49 31.91 2.40 22.23
N PRO A 50 31.61 3.45 21.45
CA PRO A 50 31.20 4.74 22.01
C PRO A 50 30.08 4.55 23.03
N GLU A 51 30.09 5.32 24.12
CA GLU A 51 29.05 5.24 25.14
C GLU A 51 27.67 5.53 24.53
N GLY A 52 26.66 4.74 24.90
CA GLY A 52 25.31 4.85 24.34
C GLY A 52 25.13 4.27 22.93
N THR A 53 26.09 3.49 22.41
CA THR A 53 25.95 2.76 21.14
C THR A 53 24.97 1.58 21.27
N GLU A 54 23.94 1.54 20.43
CA GLU A 54 23.11 0.33 20.26
C GLU A 54 23.91 -0.75 19.52
N VAL A 55 23.82 -2.00 19.99
CA VAL A 55 24.54 -3.12 19.38
C VAL A 55 23.57 -4.09 18.72
N VAL A 56 23.67 -4.23 17.40
CA VAL A 56 22.94 -5.21 16.58
C VAL A 56 23.85 -6.40 16.29
N ASP A 57 23.63 -7.54 16.95
CA ASP A 57 24.26 -8.81 16.58
C ASP A 57 23.62 -9.38 15.32
N CYS A 58 24.39 -9.45 14.23
CA CYS A 58 23.96 -9.95 12.93
C CYS A 58 24.01 -11.47 12.83
N GLY A 59 24.52 -12.20 13.83
CA GLY A 59 24.47 -13.67 13.86
C GLY A 59 25.23 -14.38 12.74
N GLY A 60 26.20 -13.73 12.10
CA GLY A 60 26.92 -14.24 10.93
C GLY A 60 26.16 -14.08 9.61
N HIS A 61 24.96 -13.48 9.61
CA HIS A 61 24.18 -13.23 8.41
C HIS A 61 24.83 -12.15 7.52
N CYS A 62 24.34 -12.07 6.28
CA CYS A 62 24.87 -11.17 5.26
C CYS A 62 24.37 -9.75 5.52
N LEU A 63 25.29 -8.80 5.64
CA LEU A 63 25.00 -7.37 5.73
C LEU A 63 25.56 -6.69 4.48
N ALA A 64 24.67 -6.16 3.65
CA ALA A 64 24.98 -5.57 2.36
C ALA A 64 24.41 -4.14 2.26
N PRO A 65 24.81 -3.34 1.25
CA PRO A 65 24.07 -2.14 0.90
C PRO A 65 22.62 -2.48 0.59
N GLY A 66 21.69 -1.60 0.98
CA GLY A 66 20.29 -1.73 0.62
C GLY A 66 20.09 -1.77 -0.91
N LEU A 67 19.09 -2.54 -1.33
CA LEU A 67 18.79 -2.74 -2.74
C LEU A 67 18.25 -1.45 -3.38
N VAL A 68 18.48 -1.33 -4.69
CA VAL A 68 18.11 -0.16 -5.48
C VAL A 68 17.24 -0.59 -6.64
N ASP A 69 15.95 -0.26 -6.58
CA ASP A 69 14.97 -0.62 -7.59
C ASP A 69 14.62 0.56 -8.49
N ILE A 70 15.05 0.52 -9.75
CA ILE A 70 14.90 1.65 -10.67
C ILE A 70 13.64 1.57 -11.54
N ARG A 71 12.72 0.64 -11.26
CA ARG A 71 11.45 0.52 -11.98
C ARG A 71 10.32 -0.05 -11.11
N MET A 72 9.44 0.82 -10.64
CA MET A 72 8.20 0.44 -9.97
C MET A 72 7.08 1.46 -10.20
N GLN A 73 5.83 1.04 -9.95
CA GLN A 73 4.64 1.88 -10.05
C GLN A 73 4.06 2.15 -8.66
N LEU A 74 4.05 3.42 -8.23
CA LEU A 74 3.48 3.81 -6.92
C LEU A 74 1.96 3.82 -6.88
N ARG A 75 1.32 4.03 -8.04
CA ARG A 75 -0.13 4.23 -8.21
C ARG A 75 -0.73 5.46 -7.50
N GLU A 76 -0.12 5.98 -6.43
CA GLU A 76 -0.44 7.27 -5.80
C GLU A 76 0.42 8.39 -6.42
N PRO A 77 -0.18 9.52 -6.87
CA PRO A 77 -1.60 9.87 -6.76
C PRO A 77 -2.51 9.21 -7.82
N GLY A 78 -3.79 9.06 -7.47
CA GLY A 78 -4.91 8.82 -8.37
C GLY A 78 -5.38 7.37 -8.51
N TYR A 79 -4.51 6.39 -8.25
CA TYR A 79 -4.84 4.96 -8.26
C TYR A 79 -4.57 4.29 -6.91
N GLU A 80 -4.87 4.98 -5.81
CA GLU A 80 -4.56 4.56 -4.43
C GLU A 80 -5.21 3.22 -4.04
N HIS A 81 -6.30 2.84 -4.70
CA HIS A 81 -6.96 1.54 -4.51
C HIS A 81 -6.11 0.36 -5.01
N LYS A 82 -5.10 0.60 -5.85
CA LYS A 82 -4.14 -0.41 -6.31
C LYS A 82 -2.90 -0.45 -5.42
N GLU A 83 -2.35 0.71 -5.09
CA GLU A 83 -1.21 0.86 -4.19
C GLU A 83 -1.09 2.30 -3.67
N THR A 84 -0.51 2.47 -2.50
CA THR A 84 -0.21 3.78 -1.90
C THR A 84 1.30 3.96 -1.74
N VAL A 85 1.80 5.20 -1.65
CA VAL A 85 3.24 5.43 -1.38
C VAL A 85 3.66 4.77 -0.07
N ARG A 86 2.79 4.76 0.94
CA ARG A 86 3.06 4.08 2.21
C ARG A 86 3.16 2.57 2.02
N GLY A 87 2.21 1.96 1.32
CA GLY A 87 2.19 0.51 1.04
C GLY A 87 3.42 0.06 0.26
N ALA A 88 3.74 0.77 -0.84
CA ALA A 88 4.94 0.52 -1.63
C ALA A 88 6.23 0.66 -0.79
N CYS A 89 6.35 1.72 0.04
CA CYS A 89 7.49 1.88 0.94
C CYS A 89 7.62 0.72 1.94
N TRP A 90 6.51 0.23 2.48
CA TRP A 90 6.48 -0.93 3.37
C TRP A 90 6.91 -2.21 2.65
N ALA A 91 6.38 -2.46 1.46
CA ALA A 91 6.76 -3.59 0.62
C ALA A 91 8.25 -3.55 0.27
N ALA A 92 8.77 -2.37 -0.08
CA ALA A 92 10.17 -2.14 -0.41
C ALA A 92 11.10 -2.49 0.76
N VAL A 93 10.86 -1.98 1.97
CA VAL A 93 11.73 -2.27 3.12
C VAL A 93 11.70 -3.75 3.51
N ASN A 94 10.55 -4.41 3.39
CA ASN A 94 10.43 -5.86 3.60
C ASN A 94 11.20 -6.68 2.56
N GLY A 95 11.32 -6.16 1.33
CA GLY A 95 12.15 -6.73 0.27
C GLY A 95 13.64 -6.37 0.35
N GLY A 96 14.06 -5.56 1.33
CA GLY A 96 15.43 -5.08 1.47
C GLY A 96 15.80 -3.87 0.59
N ILE A 97 14.80 -3.19 0.01
CA ILE A 97 14.96 -2.04 -0.89
C ILE A 97 14.95 -0.74 -0.09
N THR A 98 16.06 -0.02 -0.15
CA THR A 98 16.25 1.28 0.54
C THR A 98 16.17 2.47 -0.41
N THR A 99 16.18 2.22 -1.71
CA THR A 99 16.01 3.25 -2.74
C THR A 99 15.20 2.70 -3.90
N MET A 100 14.17 3.44 -4.30
CA MET A 100 13.31 3.07 -5.42
C MET A 100 12.98 4.27 -6.31
N VAL A 101 12.69 4.02 -7.59
CA VAL A 101 12.35 5.04 -8.58
C VAL A 101 10.99 4.74 -9.21
N CYS A 102 10.05 5.67 -9.09
CA CYS A 102 8.70 5.49 -9.61
C CYS A 102 8.57 5.92 -11.07
N LEU A 103 7.82 5.14 -11.83
CA LEU A 103 7.36 5.48 -13.17
C LEU A 103 6.35 6.65 -13.12
N PRO A 104 6.23 7.45 -14.21
CA PRO A 104 5.44 8.67 -14.22
C PRO A 104 3.94 8.45 -14.48
N ASN A 105 3.48 7.20 -14.54
CA ASN A 105 2.13 6.80 -14.91
C ASN A 105 1.14 6.81 -13.73
N THR A 106 1.17 7.91 -12.97
CA THR A 106 0.17 8.27 -11.94
C THR A 106 -0.91 9.17 -12.52
N LEU A 107 -1.88 9.57 -11.70
CA LEU A 107 -2.89 10.57 -12.06
C LEU A 107 -2.94 11.67 -10.97
N PRO A 108 -2.47 12.89 -11.25
CA PRO A 108 -1.86 13.36 -12.51
C PRO A 108 -0.55 12.64 -12.86
N VAL A 109 -0.20 12.67 -14.15
CA VAL A 109 1.08 12.18 -14.68
C VAL A 109 2.23 13.01 -14.07
N ILE A 110 3.41 12.41 -13.93
CA ILE A 110 4.61 13.13 -13.46
C ILE A 110 5.25 13.90 -14.64
N ASP A 111 4.49 14.77 -15.29
CA ASP A 111 4.92 15.66 -16.36
C ASP A 111 4.97 17.15 -15.94
N ASP A 112 4.69 17.42 -14.66
CA ASP A 112 4.81 18.73 -14.02
C ASP A 112 5.68 18.69 -12.74
N VAL A 113 6.33 19.82 -12.43
CA VAL A 113 7.21 20.01 -11.26
C VAL A 113 6.49 19.68 -9.95
N ALA A 114 5.23 20.08 -9.80
CA ALA A 114 4.48 19.89 -8.57
C ALA A 114 4.32 18.41 -8.21
N VAL A 115 4.21 17.52 -9.20
CA VAL A 115 4.04 16.08 -8.99
C VAL A 115 5.38 15.42 -8.62
N VAL A 116 6.48 15.86 -9.24
CA VAL A 116 7.84 15.41 -8.85
C VAL A 116 8.10 15.76 -7.38
N GLU A 117 7.82 17.00 -6.99
CA GLU A 117 7.97 17.46 -5.61
C GLU A 117 7.01 16.76 -4.64
N PHE A 118 5.78 16.45 -5.10
CA PHE A 118 4.82 15.68 -4.32
C PHE A 118 5.38 14.32 -3.93
N VAL A 119 5.90 13.54 -4.89
CA VAL A 119 6.47 12.20 -4.62
C VAL A 119 7.62 12.32 -3.62
N ALA A 120 8.56 13.23 -3.87
CA ALA A 120 9.71 13.43 -3.01
C ALA A 120 9.30 13.83 -1.58
N ARG A 121 8.34 14.75 -1.43
CA ARG A 121 7.83 15.19 -0.13
C ARG A 121 7.06 14.09 0.59
N ARG A 122 6.23 13.35 -0.13
CA ARG A 122 5.41 12.25 0.41
C ARG A 122 6.30 11.14 0.96
N ALA A 123 7.33 10.75 0.21
CA ALA A 123 8.31 9.78 0.64
C ALA A 123 9.08 10.22 1.90
N ARG A 124 9.54 11.48 1.95
CA ARG A 124 10.21 12.04 3.14
C ARG A 124 9.32 12.04 4.38
N MET A 125 8.03 12.33 4.24
CA MET A 125 7.08 12.27 5.37
C MET A 125 6.86 10.85 5.87
N ILE A 126 6.92 9.85 4.99
CA ILE A 126 6.79 8.43 5.36
C ILE A 126 8.07 7.92 6.03
N GLY A 127 9.25 8.29 5.51
CA GLY A 127 10.53 8.04 6.16
C GLY A 127 10.97 6.58 6.23
N LEU A 128 10.48 5.71 5.34
CA LEU A 128 10.82 4.27 5.31
C LEU A 128 11.89 3.92 4.27
N THR A 129 11.79 4.47 3.06
CA THR A 129 12.72 4.23 1.95
C THR A 129 12.83 5.49 1.10
N LYS A 130 13.93 5.64 0.34
CA LYS A 130 14.12 6.78 -0.55
C LYS A 130 13.34 6.55 -1.84
N VAL A 131 12.51 7.51 -2.21
CA VAL A 131 11.72 7.43 -3.45
C VAL A 131 12.06 8.59 -4.35
N TYR A 132 12.51 8.25 -5.55
CA TYR A 132 12.75 9.17 -6.66
C TYR A 132 11.68 8.99 -7.73
N ALA A 133 11.57 9.94 -8.64
CA ALA A 133 10.63 9.86 -9.75
C ALA A 133 11.36 10.01 -11.08
N TYR A 134 10.92 9.26 -12.09
CA TYR A 134 11.11 9.67 -13.46
C TYR A 134 10.16 10.82 -13.80
N GLY A 135 10.61 11.71 -14.69
CA GLY A 135 9.72 12.61 -15.38
C GLY A 135 9.11 11.91 -16.60
N ALA A 136 7.91 12.30 -17.00
CA ALA A 136 7.37 11.93 -18.29
C ALA A 136 8.31 12.40 -19.42
N ALA A 137 8.49 11.60 -20.47
CA ALA A 137 9.17 12.05 -21.67
C ALA A 137 8.24 12.89 -22.56
N THR A 138 6.95 12.52 -22.61
CA THR A 138 5.90 13.23 -23.35
C THR A 138 4.77 13.72 -22.45
N LYS A 139 4.11 14.80 -22.87
CA LYS A 139 2.96 15.37 -22.13
C LYS A 139 1.85 14.31 -22.01
N GLY A 140 1.40 14.07 -20.78
CA GLY A 140 0.38 13.08 -20.48
C GLY A 140 0.72 11.64 -20.90
N LEU A 141 1.99 11.31 -21.17
CA LEU A 141 2.42 10.01 -21.72
C LEU A 141 1.76 9.69 -23.08
N ALA A 142 1.47 10.73 -23.87
CA ALA A 142 0.75 10.60 -25.13
C ALA A 142 1.62 10.18 -26.32
N GLY A 143 2.95 10.26 -26.22
CA GLY A 143 3.86 9.89 -27.31
C GLY A 143 3.92 10.92 -28.46
N VAL A 144 3.30 12.09 -28.33
CA VAL A 144 3.14 13.07 -29.43
C VAL A 144 4.05 14.30 -29.27
N GLU A 145 4.08 14.90 -28.08
CA GLU A 145 4.84 16.12 -27.78
C GLU A 145 5.68 15.90 -26.52
N LEU A 146 6.93 16.37 -26.52
CA LEU A 146 7.79 16.29 -25.33
C LEU A 146 7.19 17.06 -24.15
N ALA A 147 7.35 16.52 -22.95
CA ALA A 147 7.08 17.24 -21.71
C ALA A 147 8.14 18.34 -21.48
N GLU A 148 7.92 19.19 -20.47
CA GLU A 148 8.89 20.22 -20.05
C GLU A 148 10.08 19.59 -19.30
N MET A 149 10.82 18.71 -19.99
CA MET A 149 11.91 17.88 -19.45
C MET A 149 12.95 18.68 -18.69
N GLY A 150 13.25 19.90 -19.14
CA GLY A 150 14.21 20.78 -18.46
C GLY A 150 13.73 21.28 -17.10
N LEU A 151 12.42 21.51 -16.92
CA LEU A 151 11.85 21.84 -15.62
C LEU A 151 11.82 20.61 -14.69
N LEU A 152 11.44 19.46 -15.23
CA LEU A 152 11.41 18.20 -14.50
C LEU A 152 12.80 17.77 -14.00
N ALA A 153 13.85 17.92 -14.82
CA ALA A 153 15.24 17.68 -14.41
C ALA A 153 15.64 18.57 -13.24
N LYS A 154 15.31 19.87 -13.30
CA LYS A 154 15.60 20.84 -12.22
C LYS A 154 14.84 20.52 -10.93
N ALA A 155 13.63 19.96 -11.05
CA ALA A 155 12.81 19.51 -9.92
C ALA A 155 13.33 18.21 -9.26
N GLY A 156 14.26 17.51 -9.91
CA GLY A 156 14.89 16.29 -9.38
C GLY A 156 14.45 14.99 -10.06
N ALA A 157 13.84 15.04 -11.24
CA ALA A 157 13.61 13.84 -12.04
C ALA A 157 14.95 13.16 -12.40
N VAL A 158 15.04 11.84 -12.20
CA VAL A 158 16.30 11.08 -12.35
C VAL A 158 16.53 10.56 -13.78
N GLY A 159 15.53 10.73 -14.65
CA GLY A 159 15.51 10.29 -16.04
C GLY A 159 14.12 10.57 -16.63
N PHE A 160 13.92 10.18 -17.89
CA PHE A 160 12.63 10.35 -18.57
C PHE A 160 12.12 9.07 -19.20
N THR A 161 10.81 8.87 -19.14
CA THR A 161 10.13 7.69 -19.70
C THR A 161 8.66 7.98 -19.91
N ASP A 162 8.00 7.24 -20.80
CA ASP A 162 6.53 7.20 -20.86
C ASP A 162 5.95 6.03 -20.04
N GLY A 163 6.77 5.46 -19.14
CA GLY A 163 6.36 4.54 -18.10
C GLY A 163 6.10 3.13 -18.62
N THR A 164 4.82 2.83 -18.81
CA THR A 164 4.33 1.54 -19.33
C THR A 164 3.90 1.63 -20.78
N ARG A 165 4.28 2.71 -21.48
CA ARG A 165 4.00 2.92 -22.89
C ARG A 165 5.30 3.13 -23.64
N ALA A 166 5.37 2.60 -24.85
CA ALA A 166 6.45 2.91 -25.76
C ALA A 166 6.32 4.33 -26.30
N ILE A 167 7.42 5.07 -26.37
CA ILE A 167 7.51 6.25 -27.23
C ILE A 167 7.61 5.74 -28.67
N ALA A 168 6.47 5.60 -29.35
CA ALA A 168 6.38 4.92 -30.64
C ALA A 168 6.79 5.79 -31.84
N ASP A 169 6.65 7.11 -31.76
CA ASP A 169 7.09 7.99 -32.84
C ASP A 169 8.62 8.17 -32.83
N ALA A 170 9.27 7.83 -33.95
CA ALA A 170 10.72 7.88 -34.07
C ALA A 170 11.28 9.32 -33.97
N LEU A 171 10.54 10.33 -34.42
CA LEU A 171 10.95 11.72 -34.31
C LEU A 171 10.85 12.19 -32.85
N VAL A 172 9.80 11.81 -32.12
CA VAL A 172 9.64 12.10 -30.70
C VAL A 172 10.75 11.43 -29.89
N MET A 173 11.01 10.14 -30.11
CA MET A 173 12.12 9.43 -29.45
C MET A 173 13.48 10.09 -29.74
N ARG A 174 13.77 10.42 -31.01
CA ARG A 174 15.00 11.13 -31.39
C ARG A 174 15.14 12.44 -30.63
N ARG A 175 14.07 13.24 -30.55
CA ARG A 175 14.08 14.51 -29.81
C ARG A 175 14.29 14.25 -28.32
N ALA A 176 13.58 13.30 -27.72
CA ALA A 176 13.73 12.95 -26.31
C ALA A 176 15.18 12.59 -25.97
N LEU A 177 15.83 11.76 -26.80
CA LEU A 177 17.25 11.40 -26.64
C LEU A 177 18.18 12.63 -26.69
N SER A 178 18.01 13.50 -27.69
CA SER A 178 18.80 14.74 -27.80
C SER A 178 18.59 15.70 -26.62
N TYR A 179 17.35 15.87 -26.17
CA TYR A 179 17.02 16.76 -25.05
C TYR A 179 17.56 16.22 -23.73
N ALA A 180 17.35 14.93 -23.43
CA ALA A 180 17.86 14.29 -22.21
C ALA A 180 19.40 14.35 -22.12
N ALA A 181 20.10 14.28 -23.26
CA ALA A 181 21.55 14.40 -23.32
C ALA A 181 22.05 15.74 -22.75
N THR A 182 21.34 16.85 -23.02
CA THR A 182 21.66 18.19 -22.50
C THR A 182 21.69 18.25 -20.97
N PHE A 183 20.89 17.42 -20.30
CA PHE A 183 20.81 17.36 -18.84
C PHE A 183 21.66 16.25 -18.22
N GLY A 184 22.38 15.48 -19.03
CA GLY A 184 23.13 14.34 -18.49
C GLY A 184 22.22 13.24 -17.91
N LEU A 185 20.96 13.16 -18.38
CA LEU A 185 19.96 12.15 -17.98
C LEU A 185 19.74 11.09 -19.07
N THR A 186 18.99 10.04 -18.73
CA THR A 186 18.77 8.85 -19.56
C THR A 186 17.30 8.77 -19.98
N ILE A 187 17.03 8.35 -21.22
CA ILE A 187 15.70 7.93 -21.66
C ILE A 187 15.53 6.45 -21.34
N VAL A 188 14.49 6.12 -20.58
CA VAL A 188 14.08 4.74 -20.32
C VAL A 188 12.88 4.42 -21.19
N GLN A 189 13.00 3.38 -22.01
CA GLN A 189 11.94 2.95 -22.92
C GLN A 189 11.31 1.67 -22.39
N HIS A 190 9.98 1.57 -22.50
CA HIS A 190 9.25 0.30 -22.49
C HIS A 190 9.23 -0.22 -23.94
N PRO A 191 10.08 -1.20 -24.30
CA PRO A 191 10.30 -1.54 -25.70
C PRO A 191 9.22 -2.50 -26.20
N GLU A 192 8.14 -1.95 -26.74
CA GLU A 192 7.12 -2.72 -27.45
C GLU A 192 6.60 -1.93 -28.66
N GLU A 193 6.46 -2.57 -29.82
CA GLU A 193 5.80 -1.98 -30.99
C GLU A 193 4.27 -2.04 -30.80
N PRO A 194 3.57 -0.92 -30.57
CA PRO A 194 2.16 -0.94 -30.15
C PRO A 194 1.25 -1.66 -31.15
N SER A 195 1.51 -1.50 -32.45
CA SER A 195 0.71 -2.15 -33.51
C SER A 195 0.77 -3.69 -33.49
N LEU A 196 1.71 -4.27 -32.75
CA LEU A 196 1.86 -5.71 -32.54
C LEU A 196 1.44 -6.17 -31.14
N THR A 197 1.11 -5.25 -30.21
CA THR A 197 0.80 -5.59 -28.82
C THR A 197 -0.61 -5.22 -28.38
N GLU A 198 -1.30 -4.29 -29.06
CA GLU A 198 -2.59 -3.72 -28.65
C GLU A 198 -3.67 -4.76 -28.26
N GLU A 199 -3.77 -5.87 -28.99
CA GLU A 199 -4.77 -6.92 -28.74
C GLU A 199 -4.19 -8.15 -28.01
N GLY A 200 -2.88 -8.18 -27.75
CA GLY A 200 -2.21 -9.35 -27.21
C GLY A 200 -2.42 -9.52 -25.70
N ALA A 201 -2.51 -10.76 -25.23
CA ALA A 201 -2.74 -11.10 -23.83
C ALA A 201 -1.57 -11.86 -23.18
N MET A 202 -0.80 -12.61 -23.97
CA MET A 202 0.35 -13.41 -23.53
C MET A 202 1.38 -13.55 -24.64
N ASN A 203 2.46 -14.29 -24.41
CA ASN A 203 3.44 -14.59 -25.45
C ASN A 203 2.81 -15.28 -26.66
N GLU A 204 3.13 -14.84 -27.88
CA GLU A 204 2.77 -15.56 -29.09
C GLU A 204 3.55 -16.86 -29.21
N GLY A 205 2.83 -17.97 -29.37
CA GLY A 205 3.42 -19.29 -29.45
C GLY A 205 2.38 -20.39 -29.30
N GLU A 206 2.88 -21.62 -29.18
CA GLU A 206 2.05 -22.83 -29.09
C GLU A 206 1.02 -22.74 -27.94
N MET A 207 1.42 -22.19 -26.78
CA MET A 207 0.54 -22.09 -25.63
C MET A 207 -0.62 -21.12 -25.86
N ALA A 208 -0.37 -19.95 -26.46
CA ALA A 208 -1.43 -19.00 -26.81
C ALA A 208 -2.44 -19.61 -27.78
N THR A 209 -1.95 -20.35 -28.80
CA THR A 209 -2.82 -21.06 -29.74
C THR A 209 -3.68 -22.12 -29.03
N ARG A 210 -3.10 -22.92 -28.14
CA ARG A 210 -3.82 -23.95 -27.37
C ARG A 210 -4.89 -23.35 -26.45
N LEU A 211 -4.61 -22.20 -25.85
CA LEU A 211 -5.53 -21.48 -24.96
C LEU A 211 -6.52 -20.58 -25.71
N GLY A 212 -6.40 -20.44 -27.03
CA GLY A 212 -7.24 -19.53 -27.82
C GLY A 212 -7.08 -18.06 -27.42
N LEU A 213 -5.87 -17.66 -26.99
CA LEU A 213 -5.55 -16.31 -26.58
C LEU A 213 -4.73 -15.58 -27.66
N ALA A 214 -4.94 -14.27 -27.78
CA ALA A 214 -4.12 -13.43 -28.64
C ALA A 214 -2.68 -13.35 -28.10
N GLY A 215 -1.71 -13.64 -28.97
CA GLY A 215 -0.29 -13.61 -28.68
C GLY A 215 0.35 -12.25 -28.95
N ILE A 216 1.40 -11.94 -28.22
CA ILE A 216 2.31 -10.82 -28.47
C ILE A 216 3.61 -11.42 -29.02
N PRO A 217 4.01 -11.15 -30.27
CA PRO A 217 5.21 -11.70 -30.86
C PRO A 217 6.48 -11.16 -30.17
N ALA A 218 7.54 -11.97 -30.13
CA ALA A 218 8.84 -11.54 -29.60
C ALA A 218 9.42 -10.35 -30.37
N CYS A 219 9.16 -10.27 -31.68
CA CYS A 219 9.65 -9.18 -32.53
C CYS A 219 9.05 -7.81 -32.19
N ALA A 220 7.93 -7.75 -31.45
CA ALA A 220 7.39 -6.48 -30.97
C ALA A 220 8.41 -5.76 -30.06
N GLU A 221 9.19 -6.50 -29.28
CA GLU A 221 10.26 -5.96 -28.44
C GLU A 221 11.49 -5.60 -29.30
N SER A 222 11.93 -6.50 -30.17
CA SER A 222 13.17 -6.33 -30.93
C SER A 222 13.11 -5.20 -31.98
N ILE A 223 11.97 -4.99 -32.64
CA ILE A 223 11.77 -3.91 -33.62
C ILE A 223 11.93 -2.55 -32.94
N MET A 224 11.30 -2.39 -31.78
CA MET A 224 11.35 -1.17 -30.98
C MET A 224 12.80 -0.88 -30.54
N LEU A 225 13.49 -1.89 -30.02
CA LEU A 225 14.91 -1.78 -29.64
C LEU A 225 15.81 -1.44 -30.83
N ALA A 226 15.64 -2.10 -31.97
CA ALA A 226 16.49 -1.90 -33.14
C ALA A 226 16.36 -0.47 -33.69
N ARG A 227 15.14 0.06 -33.72
CA ARG A 227 14.88 1.45 -34.07
C ARG A 227 15.56 2.40 -33.08
N ASP A 228 15.37 2.20 -31.78
CA ASP A 228 15.91 3.08 -30.76
C ASP A 228 17.44 3.10 -30.73
N VAL A 229 18.09 1.94 -30.90
CA VAL A 229 19.55 1.85 -31.05
C VAL A 229 20.04 2.70 -32.22
N ARG A 230 19.32 2.71 -33.35
CA ARG A 230 19.69 3.56 -34.50
C ARG A 230 19.55 5.06 -34.19
N LEU A 231 18.58 5.44 -33.36
CA LEU A 231 18.42 6.81 -32.90
C LEU A 231 19.48 7.20 -31.87
N VAL A 232 19.93 6.26 -31.04
CA VAL A 232 21.08 6.44 -30.14
C VAL A 232 22.36 6.65 -30.94
N GLU A 233 22.61 5.87 -32.00
CA GLU A 233 23.75 6.10 -32.91
C GLU A 233 23.73 7.52 -33.50
N LEU A 234 22.54 8.03 -33.83
CA LEU A 234 22.38 9.38 -34.41
C LEU A 234 22.57 10.51 -33.40
N THR A 235 22.13 10.31 -32.15
CA THR A 235 22.00 11.40 -31.15
C THR A 235 23.08 11.36 -30.07
N GLY A 236 23.70 10.20 -29.84
CA GLY A 236 24.60 9.96 -28.70
C GLY A 236 23.89 10.00 -27.33
N GLY A 237 22.55 10.05 -27.30
CA GLY A 237 21.78 10.07 -26.06
C GLY A 237 21.90 8.77 -25.27
N ARG A 238 21.85 8.84 -23.94
CA ARG A 238 21.82 7.64 -23.08
C ARG A 238 20.44 6.99 -23.15
N TYR A 239 20.44 5.67 -23.38
CA TYR A 239 19.23 4.87 -23.51
C TYR A 239 19.26 3.67 -22.57
N HIS A 240 18.10 3.39 -21.97
CA HIS A 240 17.87 2.22 -21.14
C HIS A 240 16.65 1.45 -21.64
N ALA A 241 16.85 0.20 -22.04
CA ALA A 241 15.76 -0.72 -22.37
C ALA A 241 15.24 -1.38 -21.09
N ALA A 242 14.01 -1.04 -20.70
CA ALA A 242 13.39 -1.64 -19.53
C ALA A 242 13.00 -3.11 -19.78
N HIS A 243 13.04 -3.91 -18.72
CA HIS A 243 12.49 -5.25 -18.55
C HIS A 243 12.55 -6.15 -19.79
N VAL A 244 13.75 -6.30 -20.36
CA VAL A 244 13.97 -7.10 -21.59
C VAL A 244 13.59 -8.55 -21.33
N SER A 245 12.81 -9.12 -22.25
CA SER A 245 12.20 -10.45 -22.09
C SER A 245 12.58 -11.45 -23.18
N THR A 246 13.17 -10.99 -24.30
CA THR A 246 13.40 -11.83 -25.49
C THR A 246 14.88 -12.02 -25.82
N ALA A 247 15.23 -13.19 -26.37
CA ALA A 247 16.57 -13.47 -26.90
C ALA A 247 16.93 -12.52 -28.05
N GLU A 248 15.96 -12.23 -28.93
CA GLU A 248 16.13 -11.33 -30.06
C GLU A 248 16.43 -9.89 -29.62
N GLY A 249 15.72 -9.41 -28.59
CA GLY A 249 15.97 -8.10 -27.99
C GLY A 249 17.35 -8.01 -27.34
N LEU A 250 17.78 -9.04 -26.62
CA LEU A 250 19.13 -9.13 -26.06
C LEU A 250 20.21 -9.09 -27.15
N ASP A 251 19.97 -9.73 -28.29
CA ASP A 251 20.87 -9.71 -29.43
C ASP A 251 21.02 -8.31 -30.05
N VAL A 252 19.95 -7.52 -30.09
CA VAL A 252 20.00 -6.10 -30.50
C VAL A 252 20.86 -5.30 -29.52
N ILE A 253 20.64 -5.47 -28.22
CA ILE A 253 21.37 -4.76 -27.16
C ILE A 253 22.86 -5.12 -27.18
N ARG A 254 23.19 -6.40 -27.35
CA ARG A 254 24.57 -6.87 -27.45
C ARG A 254 25.29 -6.19 -28.61
N ARG A 255 24.70 -6.17 -29.80
CA ARG A 255 25.28 -5.47 -30.96
C ARG A 255 25.46 -3.96 -30.71
N ALA A 256 24.55 -3.34 -29.96
CA ALA A 256 24.69 -1.93 -29.60
C ALA A 256 25.87 -1.70 -28.64
N LYS A 257 26.03 -2.55 -27.62
CA LYS A 257 27.15 -2.51 -26.68
C LYS A 257 28.49 -2.85 -27.33
N ASP A 258 28.53 -3.80 -28.27
CA ASP A 258 29.72 -4.15 -29.06
C ASP A 258 30.23 -2.95 -29.89
N LYS A 259 29.32 -2.06 -30.30
CA LYS A 259 29.65 -0.78 -30.97
C LYS A 259 30.04 0.34 -30.00
N GLY A 260 30.02 0.10 -28.69
CA GLY A 260 30.31 1.10 -27.66
C GLY A 260 29.20 2.15 -27.48
N LEU A 261 27.98 1.87 -27.91
CA LEU A 261 26.86 2.80 -27.75
C LEU A 261 26.42 2.91 -26.29
N PRO A 262 25.90 4.07 -25.84
CA PRO A 262 25.43 4.28 -24.47
C PRO A 262 24.04 3.65 -24.23
N VAL A 263 23.96 2.34 -24.49
CA VAL A 263 22.77 1.50 -24.34
C VAL A 263 22.95 0.57 -23.15
N THR A 264 21.96 0.58 -22.26
CA THR A 264 21.89 -0.30 -21.10
C THR A 264 20.53 -0.97 -21.04
N CYS A 265 20.38 -2.02 -20.26
CA CYS A 265 19.09 -2.67 -20.06
C CYS A 265 18.94 -3.29 -18.67
N ASP A 266 17.69 -3.50 -18.29
CA ASP A 266 17.30 -4.26 -17.09
C ASP A 266 16.39 -5.44 -17.45
N THR A 267 16.21 -6.34 -16.49
CA THR A 267 15.15 -7.34 -16.49
C THR A 267 14.55 -7.47 -15.09
N ALA A 268 13.46 -8.21 -14.95
CA ALA A 268 12.77 -8.43 -13.69
C ALA A 268 12.75 -9.91 -13.29
N PRO A 269 12.65 -10.23 -11.98
CA PRO A 269 12.63 -11.60 -11.48
C PRO A 269 11.71 -12.57 -12.20
N PHE A 270 10.52 -12.11 -12.61
CA PHE A 270 9.56 -12.95 -13.32
C PHE A 270 10.13 -13.53 -14.62
N TYR A 271 11.00 -12.80 -15.33
CA TYR A 271 11.50 -13.18 -16.66
C TYR A 271 12.68 -14.15 -16.64
N PHE A 272 13.31 -14.35 -15.48
CA PHE A 272 14.31 -15.41 -15.31
C PHE A 272 13.84 -16.53 -14.38
N ALA A 273 12.82 -16.32 -13.54
CA ALA A 273 12.26 -17.36 -12.67
C ALA A 273 11.12 -18.14 -13.34
N LEU A 274 10.35 -17.50 -14.23
CA LEU A 274 9.17 -18.09 -14.86
C LEU A 274 9.26 -18.04 -16.39
N ASN A 275 8.46 -18.87 -17.04
CA ASN A 275 8.22 -18.85 -18.48
C ASN A 275 6.70 -18.92 -18.74
N GLU A 276 6.30 -18.93 -20.01
CA GLU A 276 4.90 -18.93 -20.44
C GLU A 276 4.06 -20.07 -19.81
N LEU A 277 4.68 -21.20 -19.44
CA LEU A 277 3.98 -22.33 -18.79
C LEU A 277 3.35 -21.92 -17.44
N ALA A 278 3.85 -20.88 -16.79
CA ALA A 278 3.29 -20.34 -15.56
C ALA A 278 1.85 -19.80 -15.74
N VAL A 279 1.44 -19.49 -16.98
CA VAL A 279 0.04 -19.16 -17.30
C VAL A 279 -0.88 -20.33 -16.95
N GLY A 280 -0.45 -21.57 -17.17
CA GLY A 280 -1.22 -22.79 -16.85
C GLY A 280 -2.70 -22.69 -17.23
N ASP A 281 -3.58 -22.96 -16.27
CA ASP A 281 -5.03 -22.83 -16.40
C ASP A 281 -5.50 -21.36 -16.27
N TYR A 282 -5.03 -20.48 -17.15
CA TYR A 282 -5.42 -19.07 -17.19
C TYR A 282 -5.12 -18.27 -15.91
N ARG A 283 -3.99 -18.55 -15.26
CA ARG A 283 -3.53 -17.85 -14.04
C ARG A 283 -3.20 -16.40 -14.36
N THR A 284 -4.13 -15.50 -14.06
CA THR A 284 -4.00 -14.06 -14.36
C THR A 284 -2.81 -13.39 -13.68
N PHE A 285 -2.30 -13.92 -12.57
CA PHE A 285 -1.07 -13.42 -11.93
C PHE A 285 0.17 -13.54 -12.83
N ALA A 286 0.18 -14.47 -13.79
CA ALA A 286 1.22 -14.59 -14.82
C ALA A 286 1.00 -13.67 -16.03
N LYS A 287 -0.08 -12.85 -16.04
CA LYS A 287 -0.31 -11.83 -17.06
C LYS A 287 0.51 -10.57 -16.76
N LEU A 288 1.64 -10.44 -17.45
CA LEU A 288 2.64 -9.37 -17.30
C LEU A 288 2.85 -8.65 -18.65
N SER A 289 3.41 -7.44 -18.61
CA SER A 289 3.86 -6.71 -19.81
C SER A 289 5.32 -6.25 -19.61
N PRO A 290 6.29 -6.76 -20.40
CA PRO A 290 6.11 -7.78 -21.44
C PRO A 290 5.61 -9.14 -20.89
N PRO A 291 5.02 -10.02 -21.72
CA PRO A 291 4.53 -11.31 -21.24
C PRO A 291 5.68 -12.27 -20.93
N LEU A 292 5.41 -13.25 -20.07
CA LEU A 292 6.32 -14.38 -19.86
C LEU A 292 6.51 -15.14 -21.18
N ARG A 293 7.76 -15.23 -21.63
CA ARG A 293 8.15 -15.81 -22.92
C ARG A 293 8.40 -17.32 -22.83
N CYS A 294 8.74 -17.93 -23.95
CA CYS A 294 9.11 -19.34 -24.00
C CYS A 294 10.37 -19.64 -23.17
N GLU A 295 10.65 -20.92 -22.91
CA GLU A 295 11.80 -21.32 -22.10
C GLU A 295 13.15 -20.89 -22.73
N ALA A 296 13.25 -20.86 -24.05
CA ALA A 296 14.47 -20.41 -24.73
C ALA A 296 14.77 -18.93 -24.43
N ASP A 297 13.75 -18.08 -24.43
CA ASP A 297 13.88 -16.67 -24.06
C ASP A 297 14.22 -16.50 -22.57
N ARG A 298 13.56 -17.25 -21.67
CA ARG A 298 13.89 -17.24 -20.23
C ARG A 298 15.36 -17.58 -20.00
N GLN A 299 15.87 -18.60 -20.68
CA GLN A 299 17.29 -19.01 -20.60
C GLN A 299 18.22 -17.94 -21.20
N ALA A 300 17.82 -17.27 -22.28
CA ALA A 300 18.57 -16.15 -22.83
C ALA A 300 18.66 -14.98 -21.84
N VAL A 301 17.60 -14.69 -21.07
CA VAL A 301 17.63 -13.69 -19.99
C VAL A 301 18.60 -14.13 -18.88
N VAL A 302 18.56 -15.39 -18.43
CA VAL A 302 19.52 -15.93 -17.44
C VAL A 302 20.97 -15.78 -17.94
N GLU A 303 21.23 -16.12 -19.21
CA GLU A 303 22.56 -15.96 -19.82
C GLU A 303 22.95 -14.49 -19.98
N GLY A 304 22.01 -13.62 -20.31
CA GLY A 304 22.22 -12.18 -20.39
C GLY A 304 22.65 -11.58 -19.05
N LEU A 305 22.04 -12.05 -17.95
CA LEU A 305 22.45 -11.68 -16.58
C LEU A 305 23.83 -12.24 -16.24
N ARG A 306 24.08 -13.52 -16.55
CA ARG A 306 25.35 -14.20 -16.27
C ARG A 306 26.55 -13.58 -17.00
N SER A 307 26.37 -13.25 -18.27
CA SER A 307 27.41 -12.66 -19.13
C SER A 307 27.66 -11.18 -18.86
N GLY A 308 26.81 -10.52 -18.09
CA GLY A 308 26.86 -9.07 -17.85
C GLY A 308 26.30 -8.24 -19.01
N LEU A 309 25.58 -8.87 -19.94
CA LEU A 309 24.84 -8.19 -21.00
C LEU A 309 23.67 -7.38 -20.42
N ILE A 310 22.98 -7.90 -19.39
CA ILE A 310 21.94 -7.18 -18.65
C ILE A 310 22.58 -6.42 -17.49
N ASP A 311 22.26 -5.12 -17.34
CA ASP A 311 22.95 -4.24 -16.41
C ASP A 311 22.33 -4.19 -15.01
N ALA A 312 21.02 -4.47 -14.89
CA ALA A 312 20.31 -4.40 -13.62
C ALA A 312 19.17 -5.43 -13.52
N ILE A 313 18.82 -5.77 -12.28
CA ILE A 313 17.60 -6.49 -11.92
C ILE A 313 16.70 -5.52 -11.16
N VAL A 314 15.47 -5.35 -11.64
CA VAL A 314 14.46 -4.45 -11.07
C VAL A 314 13.23 -5.24 -10.65
N SER A 315 12.39 -4.69 -9.76
CA SER A 315 11.19 -5.40 -9.33
C SER A 315 10.10 -5.44 -10.40
N ASP A 316 10.07 -4.42 -11.27
CA ASP A 316 8.96 -4.12 -12.19
C ASP A 316 7.59 -4.17 -11.47
N HIS A 317 7.57 -3.71 -10.22
CA HIS A 317 6.39 -3.80 -9.37
C HIS A 317 5.24 -2.98 -9.95
N ALA A 318 4.20 -3.69 -10.37
CA ALA A 318 3.03 -3.21 -11.10
C ALA A 318 1.75 -3.71 -10.41
N PRO A 319 1.42 -3.20 -9.21
CA PRO A 319 0.31 -3.69 -8.41
C PRO A 319 -1.02 -3.41 -9.12
N GLN A 320 -1.96 -4.33 -8.94
CA GLN A 320 -3.32 -4.27 -9.45
C GLN A 320 -4.27 -4.64 -8.33
N ASP A 321 -5.49 -4.09 -8.36
CA ASP A 321 -6.54 -4.48 -7.43
C ASP A 321 -7.03 -5.91 -7.73
N GLN A 322 -7.66 -6.53 -6.73
CA GLN A 322 -8.11 -7.93 -6.84
C GLN A 322 -9.14 -8.13 -7.95
N ASP A 323 -10.03 -7.16 -8.16
CA ASP A 323 -11.10 -7.28 -9.14
C ASP A 323 -10.54 -7.26 -10.57
N SER A 324 -9.54 -6.42 -10.82
CA SER A 324 -8.80 -6.35 -12.09
C SER A 324 -8.04 -7.65 -12.40
N LYS A 325 -7.57 -8.39 -11.39
CA LYS A 325 -6.91 -9.69 -11.60
C LYS A 325 -7.87 -10.89 -11.60
N ARG A 326 -9.11 -10.75 -11.12
CA ARG A 326 -10.13 -11.83 -11.09
C ARG A 326 -11.05 -11.85 -12.32
N ARG A 327 -10.55 -11.38 -13.46
CA ARG A 327 -11.25 -11.41 -14.76
C ARG A 327 -10.75 -12.59 -15.61
N PRO A 328 -11.48 -12.97 -16.69
CA PRO A 328 -10.92 -13.85 -17.71
C PRO A 328 -9.55 -13.34 -18.18
N PHE A 329 -8.62 -14.25 -18.49
CA PHE A 329 -7.22 -13.90 -18.74
C PHE A 329 -7.04 -12.77 -19.77
N ALA A 330 -7.75 -12.81 -20.89
CA ALA A 330 -7.71 -11.76 -21.90
C ALA A 330 -8.11 -10.37 -21.37
N GLN A 331 -9.02 -10.30 -20.39
CA GLN A 331 -9.56 -9.05 -19.82
C GLN A 331 -8.87 -8.62 -18.51
N ALA A 332 -8.06 -9.49 -17.90
CA ALA A 332 -7.35 -9.17 -16.68
C ALA A 332 -6.26 -8.12 -16.93
N GLU A 333 -5.99 -7.27 -15.96
CA GLU A 333 -4.93 -6.26 -16.09
C GLU A 333 -3.53 -6.89 -16.06
N PHE A 334 -2.63 -6.32 -16.85
CA PHE A 334 -1.21 -6.65 -16.81
C PHE A 334 -0.57 -6.17 -15.51
N GLY A 335 0.37 -6.97 -14.98
CA GLY A 335 1.21 -6.58 -13.86
C GLY A 335 1.20 -7.58 -12.71
N GLY A 336 2.28 -7.51 -11.93
CA GLY A 336 2.54 -8.31 -10.74
C GLY A 336 3.31 -7.50 -9.70
N VAL A 337 3.28 -7.97 -8.46
CA VAL A 337 4.02 -7.34 -7.36
C VAL A 337 5.40 -7.97 -7.22
N GLY A 338 6.46 -7.14 -7.16
CA GLY A 338 7.85 -7.63 -7.09
C GLY A 338 8.71 -7.08 -5.95
N LEU A 339 8.30 -6.03 -5.24
CA LEU A 339 9.16 -5.36 -4.24
C LEU A 339 9.60 -6.31 -3.12
N GLU A 340 8.66 -7.03 -2.50
CA GLU A 340 8.94 -7.92 -1.36
C GLU A 340 9.76 -9.16 -1.76
N THR A 341 9.69 -9.57 -3.03
CA THR A 341 10.30 -10.80 -3.53
C THR A 341 11.59 -10.57 -4.31
N LEU A 342 11.97 -9.29 -4.55
CA LEU A 342 13.12 -8.92 -5.38
C LEU A 342 14.39 -9.66 -4.96
N LEU A 343 14.78 -9.56 -3.68
CA LEU A 343 15.99 -10.20 -3.17
C LEU A 343 15.90 -11.72 -3.30
N ALA A 344 14.81 -12.30 -2.79
CA ALA A 344 14.65 -13.74 -2.67
C ALA A 344 14.69 -14.45 -4.03
N VAL A 345 14.01 -13.91 -5.03
CA VAL A 345 14.00 -14.51 -6.37
C VAL A 345 15.32 -14.23 -7.09
N THR A 346 15.95 -13.07 -6.87
CA THR A 346 17.30 -12.80 -7.39
C THR A 346 18.33 -13.81 -6.86
N LEU A 347 18.20 -14.24 -5.60
CA LEU A 347 19.08 -15.26 -5.02
C LEU A 347 18.95 -16.64 -5.68
N GLU A 348 17.89 -16.92 -6.45
CA GLU A 348 17.81 -18.16 -7.23
C GLU A 348 18.94 -18.27 -8.25
N LEU A 349 19.41 -17.15 -8.82
CA LEU A 349 20.56 -17.13 -9.72
C LEU A 349 21.84 -17.60 -9.02
N TYR A 350 21.98 -17.29 -7.73
CA TYR A 350 23.09 -17.77 -6.91
C TYR A 350 22.92 -19.24 -6.52
N HIS A 351 21.75 -19.62 -5.99
CA HIS A 351 21.49 -20.99 -5.55
C HIS A 351 21.52 -22.02 -6.67
N ASN A 352 21.13 -21.63 -7.89
CA ASN A 352 21.20 -22.47 -9.08
C ASN A 352 22.58 -22.45 -9.76
N GLY A 353 23.57 -21.75 -9.19
CA GLY A 353 24.94 -21.72 -9.69
C GLY A 353 25.14 -20.90 -10.97
N HIS A 354 24.19 -20.03 -11.33
CA HIS A 354 24.33 -19.17 -12.51
C HIS A 354 25.32 -18.02 -12.27
N MET A 355 25.43 -17.50 -11.04
CA MET A 355 26.40 -16.45 -10.69
C MET A 355 26.74 -16.43 -9.20
N SER A 356 27.77 -15.66 -8.82
CA SER A 356 28.11 -15.47 -7.40
C SER A 356 27.11 -14.56 -6.68
N LEU A 357 27.04 -14.69 -5.35
CA LEU A 357 26.19 -13.84 -4.51
C LEU A 357 26.49 -12.35 -4.72
N LEU A 358 27.77 -11.97 -4.75
CA LEU A 358 28.16 -10.58 -5.03
C LEU A 358 27.70 -10.11 -6.41
N ALA A 359 27.76 -10.95 -7.44
CA ALA A 359 27.30 -10.59 -8.77
C ALA A 359 25.79 -10.34 -8.81
N ALA A 360 25.00 -11.21 -8.17
CA ALA A 360 23.55 -11.05 -8.07
C ALA A 360 23.18 -9.76 -7.31
N LEU A 361 23.81 -9.52 -6.15
CA LEU A 361 23.62 -8.28 -5.40
C LEU A 361 24.06 -7.05 -6.20
N ARG A 362 25.13 -7.13 -7.00
CA ARG A 362 25.61 -6.01 -7.84
C ARG A 362 24.52 -5.53 -8.79
N LEU A 363 23.80 -6.46 -9.41
CA LEU A 363 22.72 -6.19 -10.36
C LEU A 363 21.47 -5.61 -9.68
N ALA A 364 21.27 -5.84 -8.38
CA ALA A 364 20.13 -5.33 -7.62
C ALA A 364 20.47 -4.13 -6.69
N SER A 365 21.72 -3.63 -6.71
CA SER A 365 22.16 -2.52 -5.83
C SER A 365 23.09 -1.53 -6.55
N ALA A 366 24.39 -1.82 -6.62
CA ALA A 366 25.42 -0.90 -7.10
C ALA A 366 25.23 -0.50 -8.57
N ARG A 367 24.86 -1.46 -9.45
CA ARG A 367 24.63 -1.20 -10.87
C ARG A 367 23.41 -0.30 -11.11
N PRO A 368 22.19 -0.62 -10.65
CA PRO A 368 21.04 0.26 -10.84
C PRO A 368 21.27 1.67 -10.25
N ALA A 369 21.93 1.77 -9.09
CA ALA A 369 22.34 3.07 -8.54
C ALA A 369 23.28 3.84 -9.47
N GLY A 370 24.26 3.16 -10.06
CA GLY A 370 25.21 3.75 -11.01
C GLY A 370 24.55 4.23 -12.30
N LEU A 371 23.60 3.46 -12.86
CA LEU A 371 22.89 3.80 -14.10
C LEU A 371 22.16 5.15 -14.01
N LEU A 372 21.57 5.45 -12.84
CA LEU A 372 20.87 6.71 -12.56
C LEU A 372 21.67 7.70 -11.72
N LYS A 373 22.97 7.44 -11.49
CA LYS A 373 23.88 8.28 -10.69
C LYS A 373 23.36 8.58 -9.27
N LEU A 374 22.69 7.62 -8.66
CA LEU A 374 22.19 7.71 -7.29
C LEU A 374 23.31 7.43 -6.27
N ASP A 375 23.29 8.13 -5.13
CA ASP A 375 24.20 7.86 -4.02
C ASP A 375 23.63 6.77 -3.09
N ALA A 376 23.51 5.56 -3.63
CA ALA A 376 22.96 4.38 -2.98
C ALA A 376 23.68 3.10 -3.44
N GLY A 377 23.33 1.95 -2.86
CA GLY A 377 23.76 0.62 -3.33
C GLY A 377 25.25 0.30 -3.14
N ARG A 378 25.94 0.94 -2.19
CA ARG A 378 27.36 0.69 -1.87
C ARG A 378 27.69 0.99 -0.41
N LEU A 379 28.66 0.29 0.16
CA LEU A 379 29.22 0.62 1.48
C LEU A 379 30.32 1.67 1.33
N ARG A 380 30.17 2.84 1.95
CA ARG A 380 31.18 3.91 1.92
C ARG A 380 31.21 4.67 3.24
N LYS A 381 32.40 4.94 3.78
CA LYS A 381 32.56 5.83 4.93
C LYS A 381 31.98 7.22 4.60
N GLY A 382 31.17 7.77 5.50
CA GLY A 382 30.39 8.98 5.29
C GLY A 382 29.20 8.84 4.33
N GLY A 383 29.02 7.69 3.68
CA GLY A 383 27.83 7.37 2.87
C GLY A 383 26.60 7.08 3.73
N GLY A 384 25.44 6.93 3.08
CA GLY A 384 24.19 6.57 3.77
C GLY A 384 24.29 5.20 4.45
N ALA A 385 23.71 5.08 5.65
CA ALA A 385 23.54 3.81 6.34
C ALA A 385 22.34 3.02 5.80
N ASP A 386 22.25 2.93 4.47
CA ASP A 386 21.21 2.17 3.76
C ASP A 386 21.67 0.72 3.67
N LEU A 387 21.18 -0.13 4.58
CA LEU A 387 21.69 -1.49 4.77
C LEU A 387 20.57 -2.52 4.68
N VAL A 388 20.90 -3.72 4.20
CA VAL A 388 20.04 -4.90 4.26
C VAL A 388 20.77 -6.04 4.99
N LEU A 389 20.09 -6.62 5.97
CA LEU A 389 20.55 -7.80 6.70
C LEU A 389 19.69 -9.00 6.26
N PHE A 390 20.31 -10.05 5.75
CA PHE A 390 19.58 -11.22 5.26
C PHE A 390 20.37 -12.52 5.44
N ALA A 391 19.63 -13.62 5.56
CA ALA A 391 20.18 -14.98 5.60
C ALA A 391 20.01 -15.63 4.21
N PRO A 392 21.08 -15.77 3.40
CA PRO A 392 20.95 -16.21 2.01
C PRO A 392 20.37 -17.62 1.88
N ASP A 393 20.78 -18.53 2.76
CA ASP A 393 20.42 -19.95 2.69
C ASP A 393 19.17 -20.31 3.52
N MET A 394 18.45 -19.31 4.05
CA MET A 394 17.26 -19.54 4.86
C MET A 394 16.04 -19.80 3.97
N ALA A 395 15.51 -21.01 4.03
CA ALA A 395 14.27 -21.35 3.33
C ALA A 395 13.08 -20.57 3.91
N TRP A 396 12.25 -20.03 3.02
CA TRP A 396 11.01 -19.35 3.38
C TRP A 396 9.95 -19.60 2.30
N ARG A 397 8.68 -19.36 2.64
CA ARG A 397 7.55 -19.52 1.71
C ARG A 397 6.85 -18.18 1.57
N VAL A 398 6.65 -17.75 0.32
CA VAL A 398 5.76 -16.63 -0.01
C VAL A 398 4.33 -17.04 0.32
N VAL A 399 3.68 -16.31 1.22
CA VAL A 399 2.27 -16.52 1.57
C VAL A 399 1.49 -15.30 1.12
N ALA A 400 0.56 -15.52 0.18
CA ALA A 400 -0.39 -14.51 -0.23
C ALA A 400 -1.59 -14.54 0.72
N ASP A 401 -1.49 -13.84 1.84
CA ASP A 401 -2.65 -13.46 2.64
C ASP A 401 -2.37 -12.09 3.26
N THR A 402 -3.36 -11.20 3.15
CA THR A 402 -3.40 -9.78 3.56
C THR A 402 -2.19 -9.32 4.39
N SER A 403 -1.36 -8.44 3.83
CA SER A 403 -0.31 -7.75 4.58
C SER A 403 -0.85 -7.31 5.96
N PRO A 404 -0.09 -7.53 7.03
CA PRO A 404 1.30 -7.12 7.11
C PRO A 404 2.24 -8.33 7.01
N GLY A 405 3.28 -8.18 6.19
CA GLY A 405 4.34 -9.17 5.96
C GLY A 405 5.09 -9.64 7.21
N PRO A 406 6.22 -10.36 7.04
CA PRO A 406 7.01 -10.85 8.17
C PRO A 406 7.37 -9.70 9.10
N ARG A 407 6.97 -9.82 10.37
CA ARG A 407 7.25 -8.84 11.42
C ARG A 407 8.76 -8.64 11.58
N LEU A 408 9.26 -7.54 11.05
CA LEU A 408 10.47 -6.88 11.52
C LEU A 408 10.20 -5.40 11.74
N ALA A 409 10.81 -4.90 12.82
CA ALA A 409 10.48 -3.68 13.53
C ALA A 409 10.87 -2.42 12.74
N HIS A 410 9.97 -1.43 12.82
CA HIS A 410 10.17 0.00 12.64
C HIS A 410 11.45 0.47 11.94
N GLY A 411 11.26 0.97 10.71
CA GLY A 411 12.16 1.94 10.09
C GLY A 411 12.31 3.17 10.96
N GLY A 412 13.55 3.62 11.13
CA GLY A 412 13.89 4.76 11.95
C GLY A 412 14.21 6.00 11.13
N GLY A 413 13.77 7.21 11.47
CA GLY A 413 12.82 7.62 12.51
C GLY A 413 13.01 6.99 13.90
N ARG A 414 14.26 6.73 14.35
CA ARG A 414 14.62 5.83 15.47
C ARG A 414 14.45 4.33 15.15
N ALA A 415 15.51 3.72 14.64
CA ALA A 415 15.58 2.30 14.36
C ALA A 415 16.30 1.64 15.54
N HIS A 416 15.60 0.79 16.27
CA HIS A 416 16.17 -0.13 17.25
C HIS A 416 15.62 -1.52 16.94
N GLY A 417 16.47 -2.54 16.86
CA GLY A 417 15.97 -3.91 16.64
C GLY A 417 16.96 -4.98 16.18
N VAL A 418 17.90 -5.30 17.05
CA VAL A 418 18.72 -6.52 17.11
C VAL A 418 17.92 -7.82 16.96
N CYS A 419 18.38 -8.75 16.11
CA CYS A 419 17.92 -10.14 16.13
C CYS A 419 18.75 -10.94 17.16
N GLN A 420 18.40 -10.85 18.45
CA GLN A 420 19.02 -11.69 19.48
C GLN A 420 18.26 -13.02 19.64
N HIS A 421 18.99 -14.12 19.49
CA HIS A 421 18.57 -15.44 19.91
C HIS A 421 18.27 -15.47 21.41
N GLY A 422 17.01 -15.76 21.75
CA GLY A 422 16.60 -16.09 23.10
C GLY A 422 15.36 -16.98 23.03
N ARG A 423 15.51 -18.26 23.39
CA ARG A 423 14.38 -19.15 23.68
C ARG A 423 13.50 -18.50 24.75
N ARG A 424 12.43 -17.83 24.35
CA ARG A 424 11.27 -17.51 25.20
C ARG A 424 10.00 -17.69 24.38
N LYS A 425 9.17 -18.64 24.81
CA LYS A 425 7.77 -18.72 24.42
C LYS A 425 7.08 -17.40 24.81
N SER A 426 6.97 -16.44 23.89
CA SER A 426 6.04 -15.32 24.04
C SER A 426 4.93 -15.47 23.01
N ARG A 427 3.75 -15.88 23.50
CA ARG A 427 2.47 -15.83 22.78
C ARG A 427 2.15 -14.36 22.47
N GLY A 428 2.57 -13.87 21.31
CA GLY A 428 1.97 -12.70 20.66
C GLY A 428 0.98 -13.19 19.61
N ALA A 429 -0.22 -13.56 20.04
CA ALA A 429 -1.27 -13.97 19.12
C ALA A 429 -1.59 -12.81 18.19
N VAL A 430 -1.30 -12.96 16.89
CA VAL A 430 -1.96 -12.15 15.87
C VAL A 430 -3.42 -12.52 15.99
N MET A 431 -4.23 -11.54 16.36
CA MET A 431 -5.66 -11.74 16.43
C MET A 431 -6.18 -11.84 15.01
N ASP A 432 -6.73 -13.00 14.68
CA ASP A 432 -7.42 -13.24 13.41
C ASP A 432 -8.43 -12.12 13.13
N VAL A 433 -8.62 -11.75 11.86
CA VAL A 433 -9.48 -10.63 11.45
C VAL A 433 -10.91 -10.80 12.00
N GLY A 434 -11.42 -12.03 12.03
CA GLY A 434 -12.68 -12.35 12.68
C GLY A 434 -12.64 -12.08 14.19
N VAL A 435 -11.53 -12.35 14.86
CA VAL A 435 -11.34 -12.05 16.29
C VAL A 435 -11.21 -10.54 16.54
N ILE A 436 -10.60 -9.77 15.63
CA ILE A 436 -10.57 -8.29 15.71
C ILE A 436 -11.99 -7.72 15.61
N HIS A 437 -12.75 -8.14 14.61
CA HIS A 437 -14.15 -7.72 14.45
C HIS A 437 -15.01 -8.17 15.64
N PHE A 438 -14.76 -9.37 16.16
CA PHE A 438 -15.41 -9.88 17.36
C PHE A 438 -15.08 -9.04 18.60
N LEU A 439 -13.82 -8.66 18.82
CA LEU A 439 -13.45 -7.81 19.96
C LEU A 439 -14.01 -6.39 19.81
N ALA A 440 -13.99 -5.83 18.61
CA ALA A 440 -14.59 -4.53 18.33
C ALA A 440 -16.09 -4.56 18.59
N ALA A 441 -16.78 -5.62 18.14
CA ALA A 441 -18.19 -5.86 18.41
C ALA A 441 -18.46 -6.07 19.91
N ALA A 442 -17.66 -6.86 20.61
CA ALA A 442 -17.82 -7.12 22.05
C ALA A 442 -17.60 -5.83 22.88
N GLY A 443 -16.56 -5.06 22.56
CA GLY A 443 -16.29 -3.76 23.17
C GLY A 443 -17.39 -2.74 22.89
N GLY A 444 -17.85 -2.68 21.63
CA GLY A 444 -19.00 -1.88 21.22
C GLY A 444 -20.26 -2.25 22.01
N TYR A 445 -20.58 -3.54 22.10
CA TYR A 445 -21.73 -4.04 22.86
C TYR A 445 -21.65 -3.65 24.34
N GLY A 446 -20.50 -3.89 25.00
CA GLY A 446 -20.30 -3.55 26.41
C GLY A 446 -20.40 -2.04 26.69
N LEU A 447 -19.96 -1.20 25.77
CA LEU A 447 -20.12 0.25 25.88
C LEU A 447 -21.57 0.68 25.61
N GLY A 448 -22.25 0.00 24.70
CA GLY A 448 -23.66 0.21 24.37
C GLY A 448 -24.62 -0.10 25.50
N THR A 449 -24.32 -1.11 26.32
CA THR A 449 -25.22 -1.58 27.38
C THR A 449 -25.41 -0.56 28.50
N VAL A 450 -24.50 0.42 28.68
CA VAL A 450 -24.57 1.50 29.71
C VAL A 450 -25.93 2.22 29.68
N PRO A 451 -26.78 2.10 30.74
CA PRO A 451 -28.14 2.61 30.72
C PRO A 451 -28.19 4.03 31.30
N PHE A 452 -27.59 4.98 30.58
CA PHE A 452 -27.44 6.36 31.07
C PHE A 452 -28.74 6.99 31.58
N GLY A 453 -29.87 6.74 30.91
CA GLY A 453 -31.16 7.25 31.38
C GLY A 453 -31.53 6.76 32.78
N LEU A 454 -31.28 5.49 33.10
CA LEU A 454 -31.56 4.91 34.42
C LEU A 454 -30.52 5.34 35.48
N VAL A 455 -29.25 5.44 35.08
CA VAL A 455 -28.15 5.88 35.97
C VAL A 455 -28.38 7.33 36.39
N LEU A 456 -28.63 8.22 35.43
CA LEU A 456 -28.83 9.65 35.69
C LEU A 456 -30.07 9.91 36.55
N THR A 457 -31.17 9.18 36.31
CA THR A 457 -32.39 9.38 37.11
C THR A 457 -32.23 8.84 38.52
N ARG A 458 -31.55 7.71 38.72
CA ARG A 458 -31.25 7.20 40.07
C ARG A 458 -30.31 8.11 40.85
N LEU A 459 -29.25 8.61 40.22
CA LEU A 459 -28.34 9.58 40.84
C LEU A 459 -29.05 10.88 41.21
N ALA A 460 -30.08 11.26 40.47
CA ALA A 460 -30.89 12.43 40.75
C ALA A 460 -32.03 12.16 41.76
N GLY A 461 -32.14 10.95 42.32
CA GLY A 461 -33.17 10.58 43.30
C GLY A 461 -34.56 10.39 42.72
N THR A 462 -34.69 10.06 41.43
CA THR A 462 -35.97 9.76 40.78
C THR A 462 -36.28 8.26 40.84
N ASP A 463 -37.57 7.91 40.96
CA ASP A 463 -38.05 6.53 40.88
C ASP A 463 -37.71 5.87 39.53
N ASP A 464 -37.81 4.53 39.47
CA ASP A 464 -37.45 3.76 38.28
C ASP A 464 -38.26 4.19 37.06
N ILE A 465 -37.59 4.86 36.11
CA ILE A 465 -38.22 5.39 34.89
C ILE A 465 -38.87 4.32 33.99
N ARG A 466 -38.56 3.04 34.23
CA ARG A 466 -39.21 1.92 33.53
C ARG A 466 -40.65 1.70 34.03
N ALA A 467 -41.03 2.23 35.17
CA ALA A 467 -42.41 2.26 35.63
C ALA A 467 -43.24 3.34 34.93
N ILE A 468 -42.60 4.22 34.14
CA ILE A 468 -43.25 5.39 33.53
C ILE A 468 -43.35 5.21 32.01
N GLY A 469 -44.54 5.45 31.45
CA GLY A 469 -44.77 5.51 30.00
C GLY A 469 -44.48 4.19 29.28
N SER A 470 -43.49 4.18 28.38
CA SER A 470 -43.22 3.05 27.49
C SER A 470 -42.36 1.92 28.08
N GLY A 471 -41.96 2.04 29.34
CA GLY A 471 -41.05 1.10 30.00
C GLY A 471 -39.59 1.11 29.50
N ASN A 472 -39.25 1.99 28.56
CA ASN A 472 -37.91 2.12 28.00
C ASN A 472 -37.03 3.07 28.82
N ILE A 473 -35.71 2.92 28.68
CA ILE A 473 -34.71 3.72 29.40
C ILE A 473 -34.23 4.98 28.64
N GLY A 474 -34.81 5.29 27.48
CA GLY A 474 -34.36 6.38 26.62
C GLY A 474 -34.82 7.77 27.08
N ALA A 475 -34.21 8.81 26.50
CA ALA A 475 -34.44 10.23 26.83
C ALA A 475 -35.92 10.65 26.86
N THR A 476 -36.76 10.14 25.96
CA THR A 476 -38.21 10.45 25.94
C THR A 476 -38.93 9.98 27.21
N ASN A 477 -38.50 8.86 27.81
CA ASN A 477 -39.07 8.37 29.07
C ASN A 477 -38.53 9.17 30.26
N VAL A 478 -37.25 9.57 30.24
CA VAL A 478 -36.68 10.48 31.23
C VAL A 478 -37.39 11.83 31.21
N LEU A 479 -37.77 12.33 30.03
CA LEU A 479 -38.49 13.61 29.89
C LEU A 479 -39.86 13.58 30.61
N ARG A 480 -40.49 12.42 30.73
CA ARG A 480 -41.77 12.24 31.44
C ARG A 480 -41.65 12.37 32.96
N THR A 481 -40.44 12.41 33.51
CA THR A 481 -40.19 12.75 34.93
C THR A 481 -40.28 14.26 35.21
N GLY A 482 -40.48 15.10 34.18
CA GLY A 482 -40.51 16.56 34.29
C GLY A 482 -39.12 17.21 34.28
N ARG A 483 -38.05 16.43 34.37
CA ARG A 483 -36.66 16.93 34.45
C ARG A 483 -36.01 17.02 33.07
N LYS A 484 -36.26 18.13 32.37
CA LYS A 484 -35.76 18.40 31.00
C LYS A 484 -34.24 18.28 30.86
N GLY A 485 -33.48 18.74 31.87
CA GLY A 485 -32.01 18.62 31.87
C GLY A 485 -31.51 17.17 31.87
N LEU A 486 -32.15 16.29 32.63
CA LEU A 486 -31.79 14.86 32.66
C LEU A 486 -32.13 14.15 31.34
N ALA A 487 -33.24 14.54 30.69
CA ALA A 487 -33.60 14.01 29.38
C ALA A 487 -32.58 14.41 28.30
N LEU A 488 -32.12 15.67 28.30
CA LEU A 488 -31.08 16.14 27.39
C LEU A 488 -29.74 15.43 27.65
N ALA A 489 -29.33 15.31 28.90
CA ALA A 489 -28.10 14.58 29.26
C ALA A 489 -28.16 13.11 28.84
N THR A 490 -29.32 12.46 29.01
CA THR A 490 -29.55 11.08 28.55
C THR A 490 -29.39 10.97 27.05
N LEU A 491 -29.98 11.89 26.27
CA LEU A 491 -29.87 11.91 24.82
C LEU A 491 -28.41 12.06 24.37
N LEU A 492 -27.67 13.01 24.95
CA LEU A 492 -26.27 13.26 24.60
C LEU A 492 -25.38 12.07 24.94
N LEU A 493 -25.58 11.42 26.07
CA LEU A 493 -24.79 10.27 26.49
C LEU A 493 -25.15 8.99 25.73
N ASP A 494 -26.44 8.78 25.41
CA ASP A 494 -26.86 7.67 24.55
C ASP A 494 -26.40 7.81 23.09
N SER A 495 -26.31 9.03 22.58
CA SER A 495 -25.64 9.29 21.29
C SER A 495 -24.12 9.17 21.44
N GLY A 496 -23.55 9.75 22.49
CA GLY A 496 -22.13 9.77 22.77
C GLY A 496 -21.52 8.37 22.87
N LYS A 497 -22.23 7.39 23.43
CA LYS A 497 -21.75 6.01 23.47
C LYS A 497 -21.70 5.34 22.09
N GLY A 498 -22.65 5.65 21.20
CA GLY A 498 -22.59 5.19 19.81
C GLY A 498 -21.37 5.78 19.08
N ALA A 499 -21.14 7.09 19.26
CA ALA A 499 -19.99 7.78 18.68
C ALA A 499 -18.65 7.30 19.27
N ALA A 500 -18.59 7.09 20.59
CA ALA A 500 -17.40 6.61 21.28
C ALA A 500 -17.04 5.18 20.85
N ALA A 501 -18.02 4.28 20.72
CA ALA A 501 -17.76 2.92 20.22
C ALA A 501 -17.17 2.95 18.81
N ALA A 502 -17.76 3.74 17.91
CA ALA A 502 -17.30 3.86 16.53
C ALA A 502 -15.95 4.60 16.40
N GLY A 503 -15.68 5.58 17.26
CA GLY A 503 -14.48 6.41 17.22
C GLY A 503 -13.27 5.82 17.97
N LEU A 504 -13.49 5.06 19.05
CA LEU A 504 -12.40 4.45 19.83
C LEU A 504 -11.89 3.15 19.19
N ALA A 505 -12.76 2.38 18.54
CA ALA A 505 -12.37 1.09 18.00
C ALA A 505 -11.26 1.18 16.92
N PRO A 506 -11.24 2.18 16.02
CA PRO A 506 -10.12 2.41 15.10
C PRO A 506 -8.80 2.81 15.76
N LEU A 507 -8.84 3.39 16.96
CA LEU A 507 -7.62 3.70 17.73
C LEU A 507 -6.97 2.44 18.31
N VAL A 508 -7.78 1.42 18.56
CA VAL A 508 -7.33 0.12 19.07
C VAL A 508 -6.95 -0.83 17.92
N PHE A 509 -7.64 -0.75 16.78
CA PHE A 509 -7.42 -1.58 15.61
C PHE A 509 -7.25 -0.71 14.34
N PRO A 510 -6.05 -0.15 14.11
CA PRO A 510 -5.82 0.86 13.06
C PRO A 510 -5.83 0.29 11.64
N ASP A 511 -5.67 -1.02 11.46
CA ASP A 511 -5.52 -1.65 10.15
C ASP A 511 -6.88 -1.86 9.41
N HIS A 512 -8.00 -1.66 10.11
CA HIS A 512 -9.36 -1.87 9.57
C HIS A 512 -10.33 -0.75 9.99
N VAL A 513 -9.88 0.50 9.90
CA VAL A 513 -10.54 1.71 10.45
C VAL A 513 -12.05 1.71 10.24
N GLN A 514 -12.53 1.61 8.99
CA GLN A 514 -13.95 1.77 8.71
C GLN A 514 -14.79 0.54 9.11
N ALA A 515 -14.30 -0.68 8.83
CA ALA A 515 -15.02 -1.91 9.14
C ALA A 515 -15.16 -2.13 10.66
N VAL A 516 -14.09 -1.86 11.41
CA VAL A 516 -14.06 -1.95 12.88
C VAL A 516 -14.93 -0.85 13.50
N ALA A 517 -14.90 0.37 12.98
CA ALA A 517 -15.78 1.46 13.44
C ALA A 517 -17.27 1.09 13.27
N LEU A 518 -17.64 0.56 12.11
CA LEU A 518 -19.01 0.13 11.81
C LEU A 518 -19.42 -1.07 12.67
N ALA A 519 -18.53 -2.04 12.90
CA ALA A 519 -18.80 -3.19 13.75
C ALA A 519 -19.02 -2.78 15.22
N ALA A 520 -18.09 -1.99 15.79
CA ALA A 520 -18.19 -1.52 17.17
C ALA A 520 -19.42 -0.60 17.37
N GLY A 521 -19.64 0.35 16.45
CA GLY A 521 -20.80 1.24 16.49
C GLY A 521 -22.12 0.47 16.43
N SER A 522 -22.25 -0.49 15.51
CA SER A 522 -23.47 -1.29 15.36
C SER A 522 -23.77 -2.13 16.61
N PHE A 523 -22.75 -2.76 17.19
CA PHE A 523 -22.92 -3.51 18.42
C PHE A 523 -23.18 -2.63 19.64
N ALA A 524 -22.73 -1.37 19.65
CA ALA A 524 -23.15 -0.40 20.67
C ALA A 524 -24.64 -0.08 20.58
N VAL A 525 -25.21 0.01 19.37
CA VAL A 525 -26.67 0.15 19.19
C VAL A 525 -27.39 -1.11 19.67
N ILE A 526 -26.88 -2.30 19.35
CA ILE A 526 -27.44 -3.57 19.83
C ILE A 526 -27.38 -3.65 21.36
N GLY A 527 -26.26 -3.28 21.98
CA GLY A 527 -26.08 -3.24 23.43
C GLY A 527 -27.04 -2.27 24.12
N HIS A 528 -27.24 -1.08 23.57
CA HIS A 528 -28.25 -0.13 24.07
C HIS A 528 -29.67 -0.73 24.00
N THR A 529 -29.93 -1.51 22.96
CA THR A 529 -31.25 -2.06 22.65
C THR A 529 -31.56 -3.32 23.47
N PHE A 530 -30.54 -4.14 23.71
CA PHE A 530 -30.58 -5.40 24.44
C PHE A 530 -29.46 -5.48 25.50
N PRO A 531 -29.50 -4.66 26.57
CA PRO A 531 -28.49 -4.69 27.64
C PRO A 531 -28.69 -5.88 28.57
N PHE A 532 -27.63 -6.66 28.80
CA PHE A 532 -27.73 -7.92 29.54
C PHE A 532 -28.18 -7.73 31.00
N TRP A 533 -27.72 -6.68 31.69
CA TRP A 533 -28.11 -6.40 33.08
C TRP A 533 -29.55 -5.90 33.26
N LEU A 534 -30.24 -5.54 32.17
CA LEU A 534 -31.67 -5.24 32.20
C LEU A 534 -32.50 -6.37 31.58
N HIS A 535 -31.99 -7.61 31.59
CA HIS A 535 -32.66 -8.77 31.01
C HIS A 535 -33.04 -8.52 29.53
N PHE A 536 -32.14 -7.88 28.79
CA PHE A 536 -32.31 -7.51 27.38
C PHE A 536 -33.45 -6.52 27.08
N LYS A 537 -33.98 -5.84 28.10
CA LYS A 537 -35.01 -4.79 28.00
C LYS A 537 -34.38 -3.39 28.01
N GLY A 538 -33.81 -3.00 26.86
CA GLY A 538 -33.12 -1.72 26.66
C GLY A 538 -33.97 -0.64 26.01
N GLY A 539 -33.29 0.37 25.46
CA GLY A 539 -33.92 1.42 24.66
C GLY A 539 -34.16 1.00 23.21
N LYS A 540 -34.49 1.97 22.35
CA LYS A 540 -34.83 1.71 20.94
C LYS A 540 -33.71 1.99 19.94
N GLY A 541 -32.54 2.41 20.42
CA GLY A 541 -31.34 2.55 19.61
C GLY A 541 -31.20 3.85 18.81
N VAL A 542 -32.26 4.66 18.63
CA VAL A 542 -32.25 5.84 17.73
C VAL A 542 -31.13 6.83 18.03
N ALA A 543 -30.96 7.22 19.30
CA ALA A 543 -29.90 8.14 19.72
C ALA A 543 -28.50 7.53 19.51
N ALA A 544 -28.33 6.26 19.90
CA ALA A 544 -27.08 5.53 19.69
C ALA A 544 -26.73 5.42 18.20
N THR A 545 -27.71 5.13 17.33
CA THR A 545 -27.55 5.10 15.87
C THR A 545 -27.10 6.46 15.36
N LEU A 546 -27.70 7.56 15.82
CA LEU A 546 -27.27 8.91 15.43
C LEU A 546 -25.80 9.17 15.79
N GLY A 547 -25.36 8.73 16.97
CA GLY A 547 -23.96 8.79 17.38
C GLY A 547 -23.02 8.03 16.45
N VAL A 548 -23.41 6.81 16.05
CA VAL A 548 -22.65 6.01 15.07
C VAL A 548 -22.57 6.76 13.74
N LEU A 549 -23.70 7.22 13.20
CA LEU A 549 -23.74 7.94 11.92
C LEU A 549 -22.83 9.17 11.93
N LEU A 550 -22.87 9.99 12.99
CA LEU A 550 -22.02 11.18 13.12
C LEU A 550 -20.52 10.84 13.20
N ALA A 551 -20.17 9.73 13.84
CA ALA A 551 -18.78 9.31 14.00
C ALA A 551 -18.21 8.60 12.76
N THR A 552 -19.04 7.85 12.02
CA THR A 552 -18.57 7.07 10.86
C THR A 552 -18.76 7.81 9.54
N VAL A 553 -19.87 8.52 9.36
CA VAL A 553 -20.23 9.23 8.11
C VAL A 553 -20.99 10.51 8.46
N TRP A 554 -20.25 11.54 8.89
CA TRP A 554 -20.83 12.77 9.45
C TRP A 554 -21.90 13.46 8.57
N PRO A 555 -21.84 13.47 7.21
CA PRO A 555 -22.91 14.07 6.40
C PRO A 555 -24.23 13.33 6.55
N VAL A 556 -24.20 11.99 6.66
CA VAL A 556 -25.39 11.15 6.88
C VAL A 556 -25.96 11.42 8.27
N GLY A 557 -25.11 11.55 9.29
CA GLY A 557 -25.54 11.91 10.64
C GLY A 557 -26.20 13.29 10.72
N LEU A 558 -25.65 14.28 10.01
CA LEU A 558 -26.20 15.64 9.95
C LEU A 558 -27.56 15.66 9.23
N LEU A 559 -27.68 14.98 8.09
CA LEU A 559 -28.96 14.84 7.39
C LEU A 559 -29.99 14.10 8.25
N ALA A 560 -29.59 13.03 8.94
CA ALA A 560 -30.45 12.30 9.88
C ALA A 560 -31.00 13.20 11.01
N CYS A 561 -30.18 14.10 11.56
CA CYS A 561 -30.60 15.13 12.51
C CYS A 561 -31.64 16.08 11.90
N LEU A 562 -31.39 16.58 10.69
CA LEU A 562 -32.29 17.51 10.00
C LEU A 562 -33.64 16.84 9.69
N THR A 563 -33.65 15.60 9.22
CA THR A 563 -34.86 14.80 9.01
C THR A 563 -35.66 14.67 10.31
N TRP A 564 -34.97 14.38 11.42
CA TRP A 564 -35.63 14.21 12.70
C TRP A 564 -36.29 15.52 13.15
N LEU A 565 -35.55 16.64 13.11
CA LEU A 565 -36.04 17.96 13.51
C LEU A 565 -37.21 18.41 12.63
N GLY A 566 -37.12 18.23 11.31
CA GLY A 566 -38.18 18.60 10.38
C GLY A 566 -39.47 17.82 10.62
N VAL A 567 -39.39 16.48 10.75
CA VAL A 567 -40.58 15.65 10.99
C VAL A 567 -41.16 15.91 12.38
N ALA A 568 -40.33 16.10 13.40
CA ALA A 568 -40.78 16.42 14.75
C ALA A 568 -41.48 17.78 14.82
N ALA A 569 -40.98 18.80 14.10
CA ALA A 569 -41.59 20.13 14.05
C ALA A 569 -42.97 20.12 13.36
N ILE A 570 -43.11 19.36 12.27
CA ILE A 570 -44.35 19.32 11.48
C ILE A 570 -45.42 18.46 12.17
N PHE A 571 -45.08 17.23 12.55
CA PHE A 571 -46.07 16.24 12.97
C PHE A 571 -46.19 16.10 14.50
N ARG A 572 -45.23 16.66 15.25
CA ARG A 572 -45.18 16.59 16.72
C ARG A 572 -45.16 15.17 17.29
N TYR A 573 -44.81 14.16 16.50
CA TYR A 573 -44.62 12.77 16.94
C TYR A 573 -43.14 12.40 16.99
N SER A 574 -42.62 12.07 18.19
CA SER A 574 -41.23 11.62 18.37
C SER A 574 -40.91 10.33 17.62
N SER A 575 -41.86 9.40 17.59
CA SER A 575 -41.70 8.08 16.98
C SER A 575 -41.73 8.15 15.46
N LEU A 576 -42.57 9.01 14.89
CA LEU A 576 -42.59 9.27 13.45
C LEU A 576 -41.25 9.88 13.01
N ALA A 577 -40.76 10.89 13.73
CA ALA A 577 -39.45 11.49 13.44
C ALA A 577 -38.31 10.46 13.49
N ALA A 578 -38.30 9.59 14.50
CA ALA A 578 -37.32 8.51 14.60
C ALA A 578 -37.42 7.49 13.44
N LEU A 579 -38.63 7.07 13.07
CA LEU A 579 -38.85 6.11 11.98
C LEU A 579 -38.44 6.70 10.62
N SER A 580 -38.78 7.96 10.35
CA SER A 580 -38.37 8.67 9.15
C SER A 580 -36.84 8.79 9.07
N THR A 581 -36.17 9.19 10.14
CA THR A 581 -34.71 9.26 10.19
C THR A 581 -34.06 7.90 9.89
N LEU A 582 -34.56 6.82 10.49
CA LEU A 582 -34.05 5.48 10.22
C LEU A 582 -34.28 5.02 8.77
N ALA A 583 -35.40 5.40 8.15
CA ALA A 583 -35.69 5.06 6.75
C ALA A 583 -34.81 5.83 5.76
N PHE A 584 -34.51 7.10 6.03
CA PHE A 584 -33.71 7.93 5.14
C PHE A 584 -32.20 7.76 5.33
N ALA A 585 -31.73 7.31 6.49
CA ALA A 585 -30.29 7.14 6.74
C ALA A 585 -29.56 6.23 5.72
N PRO A 586 -30.10 5.06 5.32
CA PRO A 586 -29.50 4.26 4.23
C PRO A 586 -29.51 4.98 2.87
N VAL A 587 -30.56 5.77 2.59
CA VAL A 587 -30.69 6.53 1.32
C VAL A 587 -29.63 7.62 1.24
N TYR A 588 -29.39 8.35 2.34
CA TYR A 588 -28.29 9.31 2.41
C TYR A 588 -26.94 8.62 2.26
N ALA A 589 -26.77 7.43 2.82
CA ALA A 589 -25.54 6.67 2.72
C ALA A 589 -25.22 6.19 1.30
N LEU A 590 -26.21 6.00 0.41
CA LEU A 590 -25.96 5.71 -1.01
C LEU A 590 -25.18 6.84 -1.72
N VAL A 591 -25.24 8.07 -1.20
CA VAL A 591 -24.57 9.25 -1.78
C VAL A 591 -23.23 9.52 -1.11
N PHE A 592 -23.14 9.32 0.20
CA PHE A 592 -22.02 9.79 1.02
C PHE A 592 -21.15 8.67 1.62
N ALA A 593 -21.46 7.39 1.39
CA ALA A 593 -20.77 6.26 2.02
C ALA A 593 -20.51 5.09 1.06
N ASP A 594 -19.66 4.16 1.48
CA ASP A 594 -19.38 2.91 0.77
C ASP A 594 -20.49 1.86 0.97
N ARG A 595 -20.44 0.77 0.20
CA ARG A 595 -21.43 -0.31 0.24
C ARG A 595 -21.54 -0.97 1.62
N GLY A 596 -20.46 -1.10 2.38
CA GLY A 596 -20.46 -1.69 3.72
C GLY A 596 -21.25 -0.84 4.71
N ALA A 597 -21.04 0.48 4.70
CA ALA A 597 -21.81 1.41 5.53
C ALA A 597 -23.31 1.37 5.18
N VAL A 598 -23.67 1.30 3.89
CA VAL A 598 -25.07 1.20 3.44
C VAL A 598 -25.74 -0.07 4.00
N VAL A 599 -25.07 -1.22 3.94
CA VAL A 599 -25.58 -2.49 4.49
C VAL A 599 -25.78 -2.38 6.00
N VAL A 600 -24.79 -1.84 6.72
CA VAL A 600 -24.84 -1.68 8.17
C VAL A 600 -25.98 -0.75 8.59
N PHE A 601 -26.12 0.42 7.96
CA PHE A 601 -27.19 1.36 8.29
C PHE A 601 -28.57 0.82 7.93
N SER A 602 -28.69 0.02 6.88
CA SER A 602 -29.93 -0.70 6.56
C SER A 602 -30.29 -1.70 7.66
N GLY A 603 -29.30 -2.45 8.18
CA GLY A 603 -29.51 -3.36 9.31
C GLY A 603 -29.95 -2.64 10.59
N LEU A 604 -29.32 -1.50 10.91
CA LEU A 604 -29.70 -0.66 12.06
C LEU A 604 -31.10 -0.05 11.89
N ALA A 605 -31.48 0.31 10.66
CA ALA A 605 -32.82 0.79 10.34
C ALA A 605 -33.87 -0.30 10.61
N VAL A 606 -33.64 -1.53 10.13
CA VAL A 606 -34.54 -2.68 10.37
C VAL A 606 -34.68 -2.96 11.87
N LEU A 607 -33.57 -2.99 12.61
CA LEU A 607 -33.58 -3.19 14.07
C LEU A 607 -34.41 -2.08 14.77
N GLY A 608 -34.15 -0.82 14.40
CA GLY A 608 -34.86 0.32 14.97
C GLY A 608 -36.35 0.28 14.68
N TRP A 609 -36.75 -0.05 13.44
CA TRP A 609 -38.16 -0.23 13.06
C TRP A 609 -38.83 -1.36 13.83
N GLY A 610 -38.18 -2.52 13.97
CA GLY A 610 -38.69 -3.63 14.78
C GLY A 610 -38.93 -3.24 16.24
N ARG A 611 -38.02 -2.44 16.84
CA ARG A 611 -38.20 -1.93 18.21
C ARG A 611 -39.27 -0.86 18.36
N HIS A 612 -39.78 -0.32 17.26
CA HIS A 612 -40.88 0.64 17.25
C HIS A 612 -42.25 -0.01 16.95
N HIS A 613 -42.38 -1.35 16.90
CA HIS A 613 -43.65 -2.02 16.55
C HIS A 613 -44.88 -1.48 17.34
N ALA A 614 -44.73 -1.24 18.65
CA ALA A 614 -45.81 -0.70 19.49
C ALA A 614 -46.13 0.77 19.15
N ASN A 615 -45.14 1.57 18.78
CA ASN A 615 -45.34 2.95 18.32
C ASN A 615 -45.98 2.99 16.94
N ILE A 616 -45.57 2.09 16.04
CA ILE A 616 -46.17 1.94 14.71
C ILE A 616 -47.65 1.62 14.86
N ARG A 617 -48.00 0.64 15.72
CA ARG A 617 -49.41 0.33 16.00
C ARG A 617 -50.18 1.55 16.52
N ARG A 618 -49.61 2.31 17.44
CA ARG A 618 -50.26 3.53 17.98
C ARG A 618 -50.35 4.67 16.97
N LEU A 619 -49.38 4.83 16.07
CA LEU A 619 -49.45 5.78 14.97
C LEU A 619 -50.58 5.41 14.01
N MET A 620 -50.72 4.12 13.68
CA MET A 620 -51.80 3.62 12.81
C MET A 620 -53.18 3.77 13.45
N THR A 621 -53.30 3.59 14.77
CA THR A 621 -54.57 3.77 15.50
C THR A 621 -54.82 5.19 15.99
N GLY A 622 -53.93 6.15 15.70
CA GLY A 622 -54.07 7.55 16.12
C GLY A 622 -53.89 7.80 17.64
N THR A 623 -53.35 6.83 18.38
CA THR A 623 -53.19 6.87 19.85
C THR A 623 -51.77 7.19 20.32
N GLU A 624 -50.86 7.50 19.40
CA GLU A 624 -49.49 7.88 19.76
C GLU A 624 -49.48 9.30 20.38
N PRO A 625 -48.77 9.53 21.49
CA PRO A 625 -48.74 10.85 22.14
C PRO A 625 -47.92 11.88 21.34
N ARG A 626 -48.43 13.11 21.27
CA ARG A 626 -47.75 14.27 20.66
C ARG A 626 -46.87 15.00 21.67
N PHE A 627 -45.75 15.56 21.23
CA PHE A 627 -44.94 16.46 22.04
C PHE A 627 -45.76 17.68 22.46
N GLY A 628 -45.85 17.93 23.78
CA GLY A 628 -46.55 19.09 24.34
C GLY A 628 -48.08 19.05 24.23
N GLY A 629 -48.67 17.88 23.96
CA GLY A 629 -50.08 17.62 24.26
C GLY A 629 -50.20 17.17 25.72
N GLY A 630 -51.05 17.84 26.50
CA GLY A 630 -51.43 17.41 27.84
C GLY A 630 -52.21 16.10 27.82
#